data_AF-A0A915LZC1-F1
#
_entry.id   AF-A0A915LZC1-F1
#
_cell.length_a   1.000
_cell.length_b   1.000
_cell.length_c   1.000
_cell.angle_alpha   90.00
_cell.angle_beta   90.00
_cell.angle_gamma   90.00
#
_symmetry.space_group_name_H-M   'P 1'
#
loop_
_entity.id
_entity.type
_entity.pdbx_description
1 polymer ?
#
loop_
_entity_poly.entity_id
_entity_poly.type
_entity_poly.pdbx_seq_one_letter_code
_entity_poly.pdbx_strand_id
1 'polypeptide(L)'
;PRLTQMSIKLQPLQRKTQSTLHDIIATCVRELKQSTKGFDPETLSDTLAPYATLYPTKLELELRKNDVEDLDPTNAMNFISWLRNDEETIKNNSGWLFTKSAATLFSSIDDLCSLHDNEGNRTITAPSKWNVFCNLIKEITDKFKTENSDSPLLVLVSNESLSRQLIDL
;
A
#
# COMPACT_ATOMS: atom_id res chain seq x y z
N PRO A 1 15.85 17.94 21.45
CA PRO A 1 15.36 17.47 20.13
C PRO A 1 14.18 18.31 19.63
N ARG A 2 14.32 18.94 18.45
CA ARG A 2 13.22 19.61 17.77
C ARG A 2 12.58 18.60 16.81
N LEU A 3 11.29 18.34 16.99
CA LEU A 3 10.50 17.52 16.08
C LEU A 3 9.84 18.43 15.06
N THR A 4 9.99 18.11 13.78
CA THR A 4 9.28 18.80 12.69
C THR A 4 8.31 17.82 12.05
N GLN A 5 7.01 18.08 12.19
CA GLN A 5 5.97 17.31 11.54
C GLN A 5 5.71 17.88 10.15
N MET A 6 5.65 16.99 9.15
CA MET A 6 5.31 17.35 7.77
C MET A 6 4.00 16.69 7.35
N SER A 7 3.12 17.47 6.72
CA SER A 7 1.86 16.98 6.15
C SER A 7 2.00 16.86 4.64
N ILE A 8 1.92 15.62 4.14
CA ILE A 8 2.06 15.33 2.71
C ILE A 8 0.67 15.19 2.10
N LYS A 9 0.35 16.04 1.13
CA LYS A 9 -0.90 15.96 0.39
C LYS A 9 -0.73 15.01 -0.79
N LEU A 10 -1.46 13.91 -0.75
CA LEU A 10 -1.54 12.97 -1.88
C LEU A 10 -2.22 13.61 -3.08
N GLN A 11 -1.82 13.23 -4.28
CA GLN A 11 -2.49 13.70 -5.51
C GLN A 11 -3.91 13.11 -5.63
N PRO A 12 -4.83 13.76 -6.39
CA PRO A 12 -6.21 13.29 -6.52
C PRO A 12 -6.34 11.82 -6.92
N LEU A 13 -5.53 11.37 -7.88
CA LEU A 13 -5.53 10.00 -8.37
C LEU A 13 -5.02 9.01 -7.31
N GLN A 14 -3.95 9.35 -6.60
CA GLN A 14 -3.44 8.56 -5.48
C GLN A 14 -4.48 8.42 -4.36
N ARG A 15 -5.20 9.51 -4.01
CA ARG A 15 -6.29 9.46 -3.02
C ARG A 15 -7.43 8.55 -3.46
N LYS A 16 -7.81 8.60 -4.74
CA LYS A 16 -8.86 7.74 -5.31
C LYS A 16 -8.45 6.26 -5.21
N THR A 17 -7.22 5.94 -5.62
CA THR A 17 -6.67 4.58 -5.54
C THR A 17 -6.65 4.08 -4.08
N GLN A 18 -6.11 4.87 -3.16
CA GLN A 18 -6.05 4.53 -1.74
C GLN A 18 -7.45 4.34 -1.14
N SER A 19 -8.39 5.25 -1.39
CA SER A 19 -9.77 5.14 -0.90
C SER A 19 -10.45 3.86 -1.40
N THR A 20 -10.28 3.54 -2.69
CA THR A 20 -10.90 2.34 -3.28
C THR A 20 -10.33 1.06 -2.66
N LEU A 21 -9.03 1.03 -2.38
CA LEU A 21 -8.39 -0.08 -1.68
C LEU A 21 -8.93 -0.23 -0.25
N HIS A 22 -9.01 0.86 0.52
CA HIS A 22 -9.55 0.84 1.88
C HIS A 22 -11.02 0.39 1.90
N ASP A 23 -11.82 0.78 0.92
CA ASP A 23 -13.22 0.36 0.81
C ASP A 23 -13.34 -1.15 0.55
N ILE A 24 -12.48 -1.72 -0.30
CA ILE A 24 -12.41 -3.16 -0.54
C ILE A 24 -12.02 -3.88 0.75
N ILE A 25 -10.94 -3.46 1.41
CA ILE A 25 -10.47 -4.06 2.67
C ILE A 25 -11.57 -4.00 3.73
N ALA A 26 -12.20 -2.83 3.93
CA ALA A 26 -13.28 -2.66 4.91
C ALA A 26 -14.49 -3.54 4.60
N THR A 27 -14.76 -3.82 3.33
CA THR A 27 -15.83 -4.71 2.90
C THR A 27 -15.47 -6.17 3.19
N CYS A 28 -14.28 -6.62 2.80
CA CYS A 28 -13.78 -7.96 3.12
C CYS A 28 -13.77 -8.23 4.64
N VAL A 29 -13.30 -7.26 5.44
CA VAL A 29 -13.30 -7.35 6.91
C VAL A 29 -14.72 -7.48 7.46
N ARG A 30 -15.69 -6.73 6.91
CA ARG A 30 -17.10 -6.82 7.35
C ARG A 30 -17.71 -8.16 7.01
N GLU A 31 -17.51 -8.67 5.80
CA GLU A 31 -18.03 -9.96 5.35
C GLU A 31 -17.43 -11.10 6.17
N LEU A 32 -16.13 -11.08 6.41
CA LEU A 32 -15.45 -12.03 7.29
C LEU A 32 -16.08 -12.05 8.68
N LYS A 33 -16.30 -10.88 9.28
CA LYS A 33 -16.95 -10.74 10.59
C LYS A 33 -18.42 -11.19 10.57
N GLN A 34 -19.08 -11.26 9.43
CA GLN A 34 -20.44 -11.75 9.31
C GLN A 34 -20.47 -13.28 9.17
N SER A 35 -19.55 -13.84 8.38
CA SER A 35 -19.39 -15.30 8.23
C SER A 35 -18.99 -16.00 9.52
N THR A 36 -18.31 -15.32 10.46
CA THR A 36 -17.91 -15.88 11.76
C THR A 36 -18.99 -15.79 12.84
N LYS A 37 -20.10 -15.06 12.61
CA LYS A 37 -21.19 -14.89 13.60
C LYS A 37 -22.10 -16.11 13.79
N GLY A 38 -21.89 -17.18 13.02
CA GLY A 38 -22.67 -18.43 13.10
C GLY A 38 -21.95 -19.61 13.78
N PHE A 39 -20.77 -19.40 14.37
CA PHE A 39 -20.07 -20.47 15.09
C PHE A 39 -20.66 -20.65 16.50
N ASP A 40 -21.41 -21.72 16.68
CA ASP A 40 -21.96 -22.14 17.97
C ASP A 40 -20.82 -22.60 18.90
N PRO A 41 -20.60 -21.95 20.07
CA PRO A 41 -19.48 -22.28 20.96
C PRO A 41 -19.56 -23.68 21.60
N GLU A 42 -20.68 -24.39 21.46
CA GLU A 42 -20.89 -25.72 22.08
C GLU A 42 -20.39 -26.90 21.22
N THR A 43 -20.07 -26.71 19.93
CA THR A 43 -19.70 -27.83 19.03
C THR A 43 -18.18 -28.07 18.91
N LEU A 44 -17.36 -27.31 19.63
CA LEU A 44 -15.90 -27.50 19.68
C LEU A 44 -15.45 -27.61 21.14
N SER A 45 -15.82 -28.72 21.76
CA SER A 45 -15.20 -29.20 23.00
C SER A 45 -13.67 -29.30 22.78
N ASP A 46 -12.98 -28.50 23.60
CA ASP A 46 -11.63 -28.71 24.13
C ASP A 46 -10.39 -28.51 23.25
N THR A 47 -10.37 -27.55 22.32
CA THR A 47 -9.05 -27.02 21.90
C THR A 47 -8.97 -25.55 21.48
N LEU A 48 -10.08 -24.84 21.30
CA LEU A 48 -10.05 -23.46 20.75
C LEU A 48 -11.15 -22.55 21.33
N ALA A 49 -11.17 -22.33 22.64
CA ALA A 49 -11.78 -21.12 23.23
C ALA A 49 -10.70 -20.04 23.42
N PRO A 50 -10.97 -18.73 23.57
CA PRO A 50 -11.93 -17.81 22.96
C PRO A 50 -11.19 -16.79 22.04
N TYR A 51 -10.10 -17.22 21.39
CA TYR A 51 -9.17 -16.33 20.66
C TYR A 51 -9.57 -16.01 19.21
N ALA A 52 -10.69 -16.53 18.72
CA ALA A 52 -11.14 -16.32 17.34
C ALA A 52 -11.64 -14.89 17.04
N THR A 53 -11.66 -13.98 18.02
CA THR A 53 -12.22 -12.63 17.86
C THR A 53 -11.23 -11.55 17.42
N LEU A 54 -9.92 -11.81 17.30
CA LEU A 54 -8.94 -10.75 17.06
C LEU A 54 -7.73 -11.08 16.16
N TYR A 55 -7.70 -12.20 15.45
CA TYR A 55 -6.62 -12.43 14.50
C TYR A 55 -7.00 -11.91 13.10
N PRO A 56 -6.24 -10.94 12.56
CA PRO A 56 -6.41 -10.56 11.17
C PRO A 56 -6.20 -11.79 10.30
N THR A 57 -7.02 -11.96 9.27
CA THR A 57 -6.87 -13.08 8.34
C THR A 57 -5.49 -13.07 7.71
N LYS A 58 -5.04 -14.22 7.19
CA LYS A 58 -3.78 -14.29 6.43
C LYS A 58 -3.74 -13.25 5.30
N LEU A 59 -4.88 -12.99 4.65
CA LEU A 59 -5.05 -11.94 3.66
C LEU A 59 -4.97 -10.52 4.27
N GLU A 60 -5.59 -10.25 5.42
CA GLU A 60 -5.44 -8.96 6.13
C GLU A 60 -3.99 -8.74 6.59
N LEU A 61 -3.31 -9.79 7.04
CA LEU A 61 -1.90 -9.75 7.40
C LEU A 61 -1.03 -9.53 6.16
N GLU A 62 -1.31 -10.18 5.03
CA GLU A 62 -0.57 -9.98 3.78
C GLU A 62 -0.81 -8.60 3.18
N LEU A 63 -2.05 -8.09 3.21
CA LEU A 63 -2.38 -6.74 2.77
C LEU A 63 -1.76 -5.66 3.66
N ARG A 64 -1.70 -5.88 4.99
CA ARG A 64 -0.98 -5.01 5.92
C ARG A 64 0.53 -5.12 5.79
N LYS A 65 1.07 -6.31 5.52
CA LYS A 65 2.52 -6.56 5.45
C LYS A 65 3.12 -6.06 4.14
N ASN A 66 2.32 -6.02 3.07
CA ASN A 66 2.75 -5.52 1.77
C ASN A 66 2.55 -4.01 1.61
N ASP A 67 2.04 -3.30 2.63
CA ASP A 67 1.77 -1.85 2.65
C ASP A 67 1.59 -1.29 1.24
N VAL A 68 0.46 -1.61 0.60
CA VAL A 68 0.18 -1.21 -0.79
C VAL A 68 0.26 0.32 -0.99
N GLU A 69 0.19 1.08 0.11
CA GLU A 69 0.43 2.53 0.16
C GLU A 69 1.89 2.95 -0.08
N ASP A 70 2.85 2.06 0.19
CA ASP A 70 4.29 2.27 0.05
C ASP A 70 4.87 1.57 -1.19
N LEU A 71 4.07 0.76 -1.91
CA LEU A 71 4.43 0.22 -3.21
C LEU A 71 4.34 1.31 -4.29
N ASP A 72 5.38 1.43 -5.11
CA ASP A 72 5.28 2.25 -6.32
C ASP A 72 4.19 1.70 -7.26
N PRO A 73 3.61 2.55 -8.13
CA PRO A 73 2.50 2.12 -8.97
C PRO A 73 2.84 0.92 -9.87
N THR A 74 4.09 0.75 -10.27
CA THR A 74 4.54 -0.38 -11.10
C THR A 74 4.49 -1.68 -10.32
N ASN A 75 5.01 -1.68 -9.10
CA ASN A 75 4.95 -2.85 -8.24
C ASN A 75 3.51 -3.16 -7.80
N ALA A 76 2.69 -2.13 -7.56
CA ALA A 76 1.25 -2.31 -7.32
C ALA A 76 0.54 -2.92 -8.55
N MET A 77 0.88 -2.47 -9.76
CA MET A 77 0.34 -3.01 -11.01
C MET A 77 0.79 -4.45 -11.27
N ASN A 78 2.06 -4.77 -11.02
CA ASN A 78 2.59 -6.13 -11.17
C ASN A 78 1.92 -7.10 -10.18
N PHE A 79 1.75 -6.68 -8.93
CA PHE A 79 1.04 -7.45 -7.91
C PHE A 79 -0.41 -7.71 -8.31
N ILE A 80 -1.11 -6.69 -8.80
CA ILE A 80 -2.50 -6.81 -9.27
C ILE A 80 -2.61 -7.67 -10.52
N SER A 81 -1.68 -7.54 -11.45
CA SER A 81 -1.64 -8.35 -12.66
C SER A 81 -1.40 -9.81 -12.32
N TRP A 82 -0.53 -10.09 -11.36
CA TRP A 82 -0.34 -11.42 -10.81
C TRP A 82 -1.64 -11.96 -10.19
N LEU A 83 -2.31 -11.18 -9.32
CA LEU A 83 -3.60 -11.56 -8.71
C LEU A 83 -4.68 -11.89 -9.75
N ARG A 84 -4.69 -11.21 -10.90
CA ARG A 84 -5.67 -11.43 -11.99
C ARG A 84 -5.38 -12.67 -12.83
N ASN A 85 -4.13 -13.09 -12.90
CA ASN A 85 -3.69 -14.19 -13.78
C ASN A 85 -3.52 -15.52 -13.03
N ASP A 86 -3.52 -15.51 -11.70
CA ASP A 86 -3.36 -16.71 -10.90
C ASP A 86 -4.70 -17.44 -10.69
N GLU A 87 -4.88 -18.57 -11.38
CA GLU A 87 -6.12 -19.35 -11.42
C GLU A 87 -6.49 -19.91 -10.03
N GLU A 88 -5.49 -20.27 -9.22
CA GLU A 88 -5.68 -20.79 -7.86
C GLU A 88 -6.16 -19.68 -6.91
N THR A 89 -5.54 -18.49 -6.99
CA THR A 89 -5.95 -17.29 -6.26
C THR A 89 -7.36 -16.87 -6.63
N ILE A 90 -7.73 -16.93 -7.91
CA ILE A 90 -9.10 -16.60 -8.36
C ILE A 90 -10.11 -17.60 -7.80
N LYS A 91 -9.82 -18.91 -7.87
CA LYS A 91 -10.72 -19.97 -7.37
C LYS A 91 -10.89 -19.93 -5.86
N ASN A 92 -9.85 -19.54 -5.12
CA ASN A 92 -9.84 -19.54 -3.65
C ASN A 92 -10.19 -18.18 -3.02
N ASN A 93 -10.41 -17.13 -3.81
CA ASN A 93 -10.83 -15.82 -3.30
C ASN A 93 -12.36 -15.65 -3.25
N SER A 94 -12.81 -14.80 -2.32
CA SER A 94 -14.23 -14.46 -2.08
C SER A 94 -14.92 -13.67 -3.20
N GLY A 95 -14.43 -13.74 -4.45
CA GLY A 95 -15.00 -13.04 -5.61
C GLY A 95 -14.82 -11.52 -5.62
N TRP A 96 -14.14 -10.93 -4.64
CA TRP A 96 -13.95 -9.47 -4.53
C TRP A 96 -13.25 -8.87 -5.76
N LEU A 97 -12.37 -9.65 -6.42
CA LEU A 97 -11.70 -9.30 -7.68
C LEU A 97 -12.66 -9.01 -8.83
N PHE A 98 -13.89 -9.52 -8.77
CA PHE A 98 -14.93 -9.31 -9.79
C PHE A 98 -15.90 -8.16 -9.45
N THR A 99 -15.67 -7.46 -8.33
CA THR A 99 -16.51 -6.34 -7.93
C THR A 99 -16.23 -5.09 -8.76
N LYS A 100 -17.21 -4.19 -8.85
CA LYS A 100 -17.02 -2.86 -9.45
C LYS A 100 -15.92 -2.05 -8.76
N SER A 101 -15.75 -2.24 -7.44
CA SER A 101 -14.69 -1.60 -6.66
C SER A 101 -13.31 -2.09 -7.09
N ALA A 102 -13.12 -3.40 -7.28
CA ALA A 102 -11.86 -3.95 -7.79
C ALA A 102 -11.56 -3.46 -9.22
N ALA A 103 -12.56 -3.41 -10.11
CA ALA A 103 -12.38 -2.84 -11.45
C ALA A 103 -11.96 -1.35 -11.40
N THR A 104 -12.54 -0.58 -10.46
CA THR A 104 -12.18 0.83 -10.24
C THR A 104 -10.76 0.97 -9.70
N LEU A 105 -10.34 0.08 -8.80
CA LEU A 105 -8.97 0.03 -8.27
C LEU A 105 -7.97 -0.24 -9.41
N PHE A 106 -8.24 -1.23 -10.25
CA PHE A 106 -7.38 -1.59 -11.37
C PHE A 106 -7.23 -0.46 -12.38
N SER A 107 -8.34 0.19 -12.76
CA SER A 107 -8.30 1.36 -13.64
C SER A 107 -7.52 2.51 -13.01
N SER A 108 -7.67 2.76 -11.71
CA SER A 108 -6.97 3.87 -11.06
C SER A 108 -5.47 3.62 -10.88
N ILE A 109 -5.04 2.35 -10.76
CA ILE A 109 -3.62 1.98 -10.73
C ILE A 109 -3.04 1.97 -12.14
N ASP A 110 -3.82 1.60 -13.15
CA ASP A 110 -3.41 1.76 -14.54
C ASP A 110 -3.23 3.23 -14.89
N ASP A 111 -4.16 4.10 -14.51
CA ASP A 111 -4.00 5.56 -14.68
C ASP A 111 -2.71 6.09 -14.02
N LEU A 112 -2.28 5.54 -12.88
CA LEU A 112 -1.03 5.92 -12.21
C LEU A 112 0.22 5.48 -12.96
N CYS A 113 0.13 4.37 -13.70
CA CYS A 113 1.20 3.79 -14.52
C CYS A 113 1.20 4.30 -15.95
N SER A 114 0.06 4.82 -16.41
CA SER A 114 -0.23 5.12 -17.81
C SER A 114 -0.40 6.63 -18.03
N LEU A 115 0.16 7.46 -17.15
CA LEU A 115 0.26 8.89 -17.44
C LEU A 115 1.17 9.07 -18.65
N HIS A 116 0.76 9.84 -19.64
CA HIS A 116 1.63 10.21 -20.74
C HIS A 116 2.26 11.57 -20.44
N ASP A 117 3.57 11.71 -20.62
CA ASP A 117 4.18 13.05 -20.65
C ASP A 117 3.67 13.83 -21.88
N ASN A 118 4.08 15.09 -22.00
CA ASN A 118 3.72 15.94 -23.14
C ASN A 118 4.25 15.39 -24.49
N GLU A 119 5.11 14.37 -24.46
CA GLU A 119 5.75 13.71 -25.60
C GLU A 119 5.10 12.35 -25.92
N GLY A 120 4.10 11.92 -25.12
CA GLY A 120 3.39 10.65 -25.30
C GLY A 120 4.08 9.44 -24.66
N ASN A 121 5.18 9.63 -23.91
CA ASN A 121 5.85 8.54 -23.22
C ASN A 121 5.11 8.16 -21.93
N ARG A 122 5.10 6.87 -21.62
CA ARG A 122 4.53 6.34 -20.38
C ARG A 122 5.37 6.82 -19.19
N THR A 123 4.75 7.57 -18.29
CA THR A 123 5.30 8.08 -17.04
C THR A 123 4.59 7.44 -15.86
N ILE A 124 5.39 7.05 -14.88
CA ILE A 124 4.89 6.48 -13.63
C ILE A 124 4.80 7.63 -12.62
N THR A 125 3.63 7.80 -12.02
CA THR A 125 3.45 8.81 -10.97
C THR A 125 4.19 8.37 -9.71
N ALA A 126 5.35 8.97 -9.43
CA ALA A 126 6.03 8.72 -8.16
C ALA A 126 5.11 9.02 -6.96
N PRO A 127 5.12 8.18 -5.90
CA PRO A 127 4.47 8.46 -4.64
C PRO A 127 4.74 9.90 -4.16
N SER A 128 3.70 10.61 -3.71
CA SER A 128 3.86 12.00 -3.24
C SER A 128 4.88 12.12 -2.11
N LYS A 129 5.05 11.07 -1.29
CA LYS A 129 6.06 11.00 -0.23
C LYS A 129 7.50 11.14 -0.77
N TRP A 130 7.78 10.56 -1.93
CA TRP A 130 9.12 10.56 -2.54
C TRP A 130 9.52 11.95 -3.01
N ASN A 131 8.62 12.68 -3.68
CA ASN A 131 8.88 14.06 -4.09
C ASN A 131 9.23 14.97 -2.90
N VAL A 132 8.46 14.84 -1.81
CA VAL A 132 8.72 15.61 -0.58
C VAL A 132 10.04 15.20 0.06
N PHE A 133 10.33 13.90 0.11
CA PHE A 133 11.59 13.37 0.62
C PHE A 133 12.79 13.91 -0.18
N CYS A 134 12.79 13.81 -1.51
CA CYS A 134 13.87 14.32 -2.36
C CYS A 134 14.09 15.83 -2.15
N ASN A 135 13.02 16.61 -2.01
CA ASN A 135 13.12 18.05 -1.74
C ASN A 135 13.74 18.32 -0.36
N LEU A 136 13.36 17.55 0.66
CA LEU A 136 13.89 17.67 2.02
C LEU A 136 15.39 17.30 2.07
N ILE A 137 15.78 16.21 1.41
CA ILE A 137 17.18 15.79 1.33
C ILE A 137 18.01 16.88 0.65
N LYS A 138 17.54 17.43 -0.48
CA LYS A 138 18.21 18.56 -1.16
C LYS A 138 18.37 19.77 -0.24
N GLU A 139 17.32 20.16 0.48
CA GLU A 139 17.38 21.28 1.42
C GLU A 139 18.42 21.04 2.54
N ILE A 140 18.45 19.84 3.10
CA ILE A 140 19.41 19.46 4.14
C ILE A 140 20.84 19.46 3.59
N THR A 141 21.05 18.87 2.41
CA THR A 141 22.37 18.84 1.76
C THR A 141 22.88 20.24 1.43
N ASP A 142 22.02 21.13 0.94
CA ASP A 142 22.40 22.51 0.64
C ASP A 142 22.74 23.30 1.91
N LYS A 143 22.02 23.09 3.01
CA LYS A 143 22.37 23.65 4.33
C LYS A 143 23.72 23.15 4.81
N PHE A 144 24.01 21.85 4.71
CA PHE A 144 25.30 21.30 5.12
C PHE A 144 26.47 21.84 4.29
N LYS A 145 26.29 22.03 2.97
CA LYS A 145 27.28 22.69 2.11
C LYS A 145 27.57 24.12 2.57
N THR A 146 26.54 24.89 2.94
CA THR A 146 26.73 26.27 3.41
C THR A 146 27.41 26.35 4.77
N GLU A 147 27.22 25.34 5.63
CA GLU A 147 27.76 25.30 6.99
C GLU A 147 29.12 24.57 7.10
N ASN A 148 29.67 24.05 5.99
CA ASN A 148 30.88 23.19 5.98
C ASN A 148 30.81 22.05 7.00
N SER A 149 29.63 21.46 7.17
CA SER A 149 29.39 20.38 8.12
C SER A 149 29.29 19.04 7.40
N ASP A 150 30.11 18.07 7.81
CA ASP A 150 30.19 16.73 7.22
C ASP A 150 29.35 15.70 8.00
N SER A 151 28.20 16.17 8.53
CA SER A 151 27.36 15.35 9.42
C SER A 151 26.58 14.29 8.63
N PRO A 152 26.63 13.01 9.02
CA PRO A 152 25.92 11.94 8.32
C PRO A 152 24.41 12.03 8.54
N LEU A 153 23.64 11.75 7.48
CA LEU A 153 22.18 11.64 7.53
C LEU A 153 21.76 10.16 7.54
N LEU A 154 21.07 9.73 8.59
CA LEU A 154 20.49 8.39 8.67
C LEU A 154 18.98 8.45 8.40
N VAL A 155 18.54 7.74 7.37
CA VAL A 155 17.12 7.58 7.02
C VAL A 155 16.65 6.19 7.44
N LEU A 156 15.53 6.12 8.16
CA LEU A 156 14.93 4.87 8.61
C LEU A 156 13.69 4.56 7.77
N VAL A 157 13.58 3.31 7.33
CA VAL A 157 12.46 2.79 6.53
C VAL A 157 11.91 1.51 7.14
N SER A 158 10.65 1.19 6.82
CA SER A 158 9.93 0.04 7.36
C SER A 158 10.39 -1.29 6.78
N ASN A 159 10.90 -1.32 5.53
CA ASN A 159 11.32 -2.54 4.85
C ASN A 159 12.49 -2.34 3.88
N GLU A 160 13.14 -3.44 3.50
CA GLU A 160 14.31 -3.43 2.62
C GLU A 160 13.96 -3.02 1.18
N SER A 161 12.80 -3.41 0.67
CA SER A 161 12.35 -3.04 -0.69
C SER A 161 12.24 -1.53 -0.86
N LEU A 162 11.65 -0.84 0.12
CA LEU A 162 11.55 0.61 0.19
C LEU A 162 12.95 1.23 0.34
N SER A 163 13.84 0.62 1.12
CA SER A 163 15.24 1.06 1.19
C SER A 163 15.91 1.07 -0.18
N ARG A 164 15.72 0.01 -0.97
CA ARG A 164 16.30 -0.09 -2.32
C ARG A 164 15.67 0.94 -3.26
N GLN A 165 14.34 1.08 -3.25
CA GLN A 165 13.65 2.09 -4.04
C GLN A 165 14.09 3.52 -3.71
N LEU A 166 14.34 3.83 -2.43
CA LEU A 166 14.82 5.16 -2.03
C LEU A 166 16.28 5.44 -2.43
N ILE A 167 17.10 4.41 -2.62
CA ILE A 167 18.48 4.56 -3.09
C ILE A 167 18.51 4.94 -4.59
N ASP A 168 17.53 4.44 -5.36
CA ASP A 168 17.44 4.67 -6.80
C ASP A 168 16.73 6.00 -7.18
N LEU A 169 16.22 6.75 -6.20
CA LEU A 169 15.57 8.07 -6.37
C LEU A 169 16.56 9.23 -6.55
#